data_AF-A0A388P7C1-F1
#
_entry.id   AF-A0A388P7C1-F1
#
_cell.length_a   1.000
_cell.length_b   1.000
_cell.length_c   1.000
_cell.angle_alpha   90.00
_cell.angle_beta   90.00
_cell.angle_gamma   90.00
#
_symmetry.space_group_name_H-M   'P 1'
#
loop_
_entity.id
_entity.type
_entity.pdbx_description
1 polymer ?
#
loop_
_entity_poly.entity_id
_entity_poly.type
_entity_poly.pdbx_seq_one_letter_code
_entity_poly.pdbx_strand_id
1 'polypeptide(L)'
;MIVIGGCDRLAASALANQLTEWFDSRTVRICAPDAASIDGRPFLWPYWQEMPAKGRLTIVVGDWLTRTAVEVASHEISGDALRARLKSLRTFEELLAADGTSVVKVWLETSEKTLRKRLRDAEDTDAEGWVVTEEDLLLAKHSSLTLCRALRSQGSGKNLPWKVVMGGAETKHRDLSAGLVIAAQMGQVSRRRPAVPAKKPSGRPRGLLESATAHPTLDKKGYSQQMVKLQTRLGRLTRIAAQKGLSTMVVLEGPDAAGKGGAIRRLCGLLDAAHYQVFPIPAPTPEEKARHYLWRFWNKVPAPGHLAVFDRSWFGRVMVERVEGFAKDAEWARAYAEINDFEARLAETGMVVLKLWINISKEEQLRRFHAREISPHKRHKMTKEDYRNRKKWDANVRAAEDMIARTDTPHAPWVVVSGDDKRYARVATLKAVCRALSDRLD
;
A
#
# COMPACT_ATOMS: atom_id res chain seq x y z
N MET A 1 9.12 -8.95 12.72
CA MET A 1 10.16 -8.53 11.77
C MET A 1 11.43 -8.22 12.55
N ILE A 2 12.55 -8.81 12.15
CA ILE A 2 13.89 -8.41 12.61
C ILE A 2 14.50 -7.61 11.47
N VAL A 3 14.91 -6.38 11.74
CA VAL A 3 15.48 -5.46 10.75
C VAL A 3 16.94 -5.26 11.08
N ILE A 4 17.81 -5.62 10.14
CA ILE A 4 19.26 -5.53 10.28
C ILE A 4 19.73 -4.39 9.38
N GLY A 5 20.10 -3.28 9.99
CA GLY A 5 20.65 -2.11 9.32
C GLY A 5 22.15 -1.97 9.57
N GLY A 6 22.78 -1.02 8.88
CA GLY A 6 24.23 -0.84 8.90
C GLY A 6 24.78 -0.66 7.49
N CYS A 7 25.95 -0.02 7.39
CA CYS A 7 26.64 0.18 6.12
C CYS A 7 27.48 -1.08 5.74
N ASP A 8 27.68 -2.02 6.67
CA ASP A 8 28.35 -3.31 6.44
C ASP A 8 27.31 -4.38 6.05
N ARG A 9 26.92 -4.38 4.78
CA ARG A 9 25.87 -5.29 4.27
C ARG A 9 26.30 -6.76 4.28
N LEU A 10 27.59 -7.04 4.07
CA LEU A 10 28.14 -8.40 4.22
C LEU A 10 27.96 -8.92 5.65
N ALA A 11 28.17 -8.07 6.66
CA ALA A 11 27.86 -8.44 8.05
C ALA A 11 26.38 -8.73 8.26
N ALA A 12 25.51 -7.91 7.67
CA ALA A 12 24.07 -8.07 7.80
C ALA A 12 23.58 -9.39 7.19
N SER A 13 24.07 -9.74 5.99
CA SER A 13 23.79 -11.02 5.34
C SER A 13 24.32 -12.21 6.15
N ALA A 14 25.56 -12.14 6.64
CA ALA A 14 26.14 -13.19 7.47
C ALA A 14 25.35 -13.40 8.78
N LEU A 15 24.94 -12.31 9.44
CA LEU A 15 24.08 -12.40 10.62
C LEU A 15 22.71 -12.98 10.28
N ALA A 16 22.10 -12.61 9.16
CA ALA A 16 20.82 -13.19 8.73
C ALA A 16 20.91 -14.71 8.55
N ASN A 17 21.98 -15.20 7.91
CA ASN A 17 22.24 -16.63 7.78
C ASN A 17 22.38 -17.30 9.16
N GLN A 18 23.18 -16.71 10.05
CA GLN A 18 23.35 -17.23 11.41
C GLN A 18 22.03 -17.28 12.18
N LEU A 19 21.17 -16.27 12.03
CA LEU A 19 19.84 -16.26 12.64
C LEU A 19 18.93 -17.35 12.05
N THR A 20 19.04 -17.68 10.76
CA THR A 20 18.28 -18.81 10.19
C THR A 20 18.73 -20.17 10.71
N GLU A 21 19.96 -20.29 11.22
CA GLU A 21 20.41 -21.49 11.93
C GLU A 21 19.89 -21.53 13.38
N TRP A 22 19.81 -20.37 14.05
CA TRP A 22 19.34 -20.29 15.44
C TRP A 22 17.82 -20.38 15.59
N PHE A 23 17.07 -19.88 14.62
CA PHE A 23 15.61 -20.00 14.55
C PHE A 23 15.20 -21.25 13.77
N ASP A 24 13.97 -21.71 13.96
CA ASP A 24 13.38 -22.74 13.09
C ASP A 24 13.21 -22.17 11.67
N SER A 25 14.07 -22.58 10.75
CA SER A 25 14.12 -22.11 9.36
C SER A 25 12.80 -22.26 8.61
N ARG A 26 11.92 -23.19 9.01
CA ARG A 26 10.58 -23.36 8.41
C ARG A 26 9.65 -22.19 8.70
N THR A 27 9.99 -21.37 9.71
CA THR A 27 9.18 -20.24 10.19
C THR A 27 9.74 -18.88 9.81
N VAL A 28 10.94 -18.85 9.23
CA VAL A 28 11.68 -17.64 8.88
C VAL A 28 11.61 -17.39 7.37
N ARG A 29 11.44 -16.12 7.01
CA ARG A 29 11.62 -15.59 5.66
C ARG A 29 12.72 -14.54 5.67
N ILE A 30 13.44 -14.41 4.56
CA ILE A 30 14.41 -13.34 4.34
C ILE A 30 13.82 -12.35 3.34
N CYS A 31 13.84 -11.07 3.69
CA CYS A 31 13.54 -9.96 2.81
C CYS A 31 14.86 -9.25 2.52
N ALA A 32 15.29 -9.24 1.26
CA ALA A 32 16.48 -8.55 0.81
C ALA A 32 16.19 -7.81 -0.51
N PRO A 33 15.50 -6.65 -0.45
CA PRO A 33 15.10 -5.93 -1.66
C PRO A 33 16.31 -5.35 -2.39
N ASP A 34 16.34 -5.53 -3.70
CA ASP A 34 17.27 -4.86 -4.62
C ASP A 34 16.51 -3.88 -5.55
N ALA A 35 17.24 -3.11 -6.35
CA ALA A 35 16.63 -2.17 -7.30
C ALA A 35 15.69 -2.86 -8.30
N ALA A 36 16.03 -4.08 -8.75
CA ALA A 36 15.24 -4.85 -9.69
C ALA A 36 13.89 -5.31 -9.10
N SER A 37 13.86 -5.68 -7.81
CA SER A 37 12.69 -6.18 -7.09
C SER A 37 11.59 -5.15 -6.91
N ILE A 38 11.93 -3.86 -6.98
CA ILE A 38 10.97 -2.76 -6.84
C ILE A 38 10.17 -2.59 -8.12
N ASP A 39 10.80 -2.79 -9.29
CA ASP A 39 10.15 -2.76 -10.61
C ASP A 39 9.20 -1.56 -10.76
N GLY A 40 9.71 -0.35 -10.47
CA GLY A 40 8.97 0.92 -10.55
C GLY A 40 7.78 1.10 -9.57
N ARG A 41 7.59 0.17 -8.62
CA ARG A 41 6.59 0.29 -7.55
C ARG A 41 7.12 1.19 -6.40
N PRO A 42 6.26 1.58 -5.44
CA PRO A 42 6.69 2.45 -4.35
C PRO A 42 7.85 1.86 -3.53
N PHE A 43 8.72 2.71 -2.99
CA PHE A 43 9.94 2.31 -2.26
C PHE A 43 9.73 1.24 -1.18
N LEU A 44 8.62 1.33 -0.45
CA LEU A 44 8.28 0.41 0.64
C LEU A 44 7.59 -0.88 0.20
N TRP A 45 7.21 -1.00 -1.09
CA TRP A 45 6.44 -2.13 -1.63
C TRP A 45 7.07 -3.51 -1.33
N PRO A 46 8.40 -3.72 -1.47
CA PRO A 46 9.01 -5.03 -1.18
C PRO A 46 8.81 -5.49 0.27
N TYR A 47 8.85 -4.56 1.24
CA TYR A 47 8.64 -4.89 2.65
C TYR A 47 7.18 -5.24 2.95
N TRP A 48 6.24 -4.70 2.17
CA TRP A 48 4.85 -5.15 2.24
C TRP A 48 4.73 -6.57 1.71
N GLN A 49 5.38 -6.93 0.60
CA GLN A 49 5.33 -8.30 0.07
C GLN A 49 5.83 -9.32 1.11
N GLU A 50 6.97 -9.03 1.74
CA GLU A 50 7.62 -9.91 2.70
C GLU A 50 7.12 -9.77 4.14
N MET A 51 5.99 -9.10 4.34
CA MET A 51 5.41 -8.92 5.67
C MET A 51 5.05 -10.29 6.29
N PRO A 52 5.53 -10.58 7.51
CA PRO A 52 5.26 -11.86 8.14
C PRO A 52 3.78 -11.96 8.54
N ALA A 53 3.22 -13.15 8.36
CA ALA A 53 1.97 -13.50 9.02
C ALA A 53 2.16 -13.55 10.55
N LYS A 54 1.08 -13.38 11.31
CA LYS A 54 1.05 -13.54 12.77
C LYS A 54 1.67 -14.89 13.16
N GLY A 55 2.66 -14.85 14.04
CA GLY A 55 3.43 -16.03 14.48
C GLY A 55 4.56 -16.45 13.54
N ARG A 56 4.80 -15.74 12.43
CA ARG A 56 5.95 -15.97 11.54
C ARG A 56 7.00 -14.86 11.71
N LEU A 57 8.20 -15.12 11.21
CA LEU A 57 9.32 -14.22 11.27
C LEU A 57 9.79 -13.83 9.86
N THR A 58 10.01 -12.55 9.63
CA THR A 58 10.78 -12.04 8.48
C THR A 58 12.02 -11.34 9.02
N ILE A 59 13.18 -11.74 8.52
CA ILE A 59 14.47 -11.06 8.70
C ILE A 59 14.67 -10.15 7.49
N VAL A 60 14.88 -8.86 7.72
CA VAL A 60 15.11 -7.86 6.68
C VAL A 60 16.59 -7.52 6.65
N VAL A 61 17.22 -7.78 5.51
CA VAL A 61 18.55 -7.32 5.13
C VAL A 61 18.35 -6.27 4.03
N GLY A 62 19.14 -5.20 4.00
CA GLY A 62 18.88 -4.08 3.08
C GLY A 62 17.62 -3.32 3.51
N ASP A 63 17.60 -2.87 4.77
CA ASP A 63 16.46 -2.18 5.34
C ASP A 63 16.20 -0.81 4.70
N TRP A 64 15.04 -0.25 5.02
CA TRP A 64 14.58 1.02 4.45
C TRP A 64 15.51 2.19 4.74
N LEU A 65 16.27 2.17 5.84
CA LEU A 65 17.19 3.24 6.18
C LEU A 65 18.55 3.07 5.48
N THR A 66 19.12 1.86 5.44
CA THR A 66 20.34 1.61 4.66
C THR A 66 20.10 1.88 3.18
N ARG A 67 18.96 1.46 2.61
CA ARG A 67 18.60 1.80 1.21
C ARG A 67 18.41 3.30 0.99
N THR A 68 17.84 4.02 1.95
CA THR A 68 17.77 5.50 1.89
C THR A 68 19.19 6.11 1.92
N ALA A 69 20.12 5.55 2.68
CA ALA A 69 21.50 6.03 2.72
C ALA A 69 22.21 5.84 1.37
N VAL A 70 21.96 4.73 0.67
CA VAL A 70 22.44 4.49 -0.70
C VAL A 70 21.92 5.57 -1.65
N GLU A 71 20.59 5.79 -1.72
CA GLU A 71 19.98 6.81 -2.60
C GLU A 71 20.49 8.23 -2.31
N VAL A 72 20.81 8.56 -1.05
CA VAL A 72 21.40 9.87 -0.71
C VAL A 72 22.87 9.93 -1.12
N ALA A 73 23.64 8.86 -0.88
CA ALA A 73 25.05 8.80 -1.22
C ALA A 73 25.30 8.76 -2.74
N SER A 74 24.35 8.23 -3.52
CA SER A 74 24.34 8.26 -4.99
C SER A 74 23.77 9.55 -5.56
N HIS A 75 23.35 10.50 -4.71
CA HIS A 75 22.72 11.77 -5.09
C HIS A 75 21.35 11.64 -5.79
N GLU A 76 20.69 10.49 -5.67
CA GLU A 76 19.33 10.29 -6.20
C GLU A 76 18.28 11.05 -5.40
N ILE A 77 18.47 11.20 -4.08
CA ILE A 77 17.58 11.98 -3.21
C ILE A 77 18.34 12.93 -2.29
N SER A 78 17.78 14.12 -2.05
CA SER A 78 18.31 15.10 -1.09
C SER A 78 17.23 16.07 -0.60
N GLY A 79 17.58 16.97 0.32
CA GLY A 79 16.71 18.08 0.74
C GLY A 79 15.30 17.66 1.17
N ASP A 80 14.28 18.20 0.51
CA ASP A 80 12.87 17.91 0.79
C ASP A 80 12.48 16.46 0.52
N ALA A 81 13.03 15.85 -0.53
CA ALA A 81 12.74 14.45 -0.86
C ALA A 81 13.21 13.51 0.27
N LEU A 82 14.41 13.77 0.82
CA LEU A 82 14.91 13.02 1.98
C LEU A 82 14.05 13.25 3.22
N ARG A 83 13.64 14.50 3.50
CA ARG A 83 12.73 14.80 4.63
C ARG A 83 11.41 14.05 4.50
N ALA A 84 10.82 14.05 3.31
CA ALA A 84 9.58 13.33 3.01
C ALA A 84 9.77 11.81 3.17
N ARG A 85 10.87 11.24 2.67
CA ARG A 85 11.23 9.83 2.87
C ARG A 85 11.33 9.49 4.36
N LEU A 86 12.08 10.25 5.16
CA LEU A 86 12.23 9.98 6.59
C LEU A 86 10.91 10.13 7.37
N LYS A 87 10.00 11.00 6.94
CA LYS A 87 8.64 11.07 7.50
C LYS A 87 7.85 9.81 7.16
N SER A 88 7.89 9.38 5.90
CA SER A 88 7.26 8.15 5.41
C SER A 88 7.68 6.91 6.19
N LEU A 89 8.98 6.76 6.44
CA LEU A 89 9.53 5.62 7.19
C LEU A 89 9.01 5.59 8.62
N ARG A 90 8.90 6.75 9.28
CA ARG A 90 8.32 6.85 10.62
C ARG A 90 6.85 6.45 10.63
N THR A 91 6.07 6.97 9.69
CA THR A 91 4.67 6.58 9.53
C THR A 91 4.54 5.07 9.31
N PHE A 92 5.34 4.49 8.42
CA PHE A 92 5.32 3.04 8.17
C PHE A 92 5.60 2.23 9.43
N GLU A 93 6.62 2.60 10.20
CA GLU A 93 6.94 1.97 11.48
C GLU A 93 5.81 2.10 12.52
N GLU A 94 5.15 3.26 12.57
CA GLU A 94 3.98 3.49 13.44
C GLU A 94 2.77 2.63 13.03
N LEU A 95 2.51 2.48 11.73
CA LEU A 95 1.47 1.61 11.19
C LEU A 95 1.70 0.15 11.59
N LEU A 96 2.92 -0.35 11.40
CA LEU A 96 3.29 -1.70 11.82
C LEU A 96 3.05 -1.90 13.32
N ALA A 97 3.46 -0.93 14.16
CA ALA A 97 3.26 -0.99 15.60
C ALA A 97 1.77 -0.95 15.99
N ALA A 98 0.97 -0.12 15.33
CA ALA A 98 -0.46 0.06 15.62
C ALA A 98 -1.30 -1.19 15.29
N ASP A 99 -0.90 -1.95 14.27
CA ASP A 99 -1.53 -3.22 13.89
C ASP A 99 -1.03 -4.43 14.73
N GLY A 100 -0.06 -4.19 15.62
CA GLY A 100 0.51 -5.23 16.49
C GLY A 100 1.63 -6.03 15.83
N THR A 101 2.21 -5.54 14.73
CA THR A 101 3.42 -6.15 14.16
C THR A 101 4.63 -5.85 15.04
N SER A 102 5.24 -6.91 15.56
CA SER A 102 6.47 -6.80 16.33
C SER A 102 7.66 -6.48 15.44
N VAL A 103 8.29 -5.31 15.62
CA VAL A 103 9.50 -4.90 14.89
C VAL A 103 10.67 -4.81 15.88
N VAL A 104 11.76 -5.48 15.56
CA VAL A 104 13.04 -5.46 16.29
C VAL A 104 14.09 -4.91 15.36
N LYS A 105 14.83 -3.87 15.79
CA LYS A 105 15.82 -3.19 14.94
C LYS A 105 17.20 -3.27 15.55
N VAL A 106 18.16 -3.78 14.78
CA VAL A 106 19.59 -3.83 15.15
C VAL A 106 20.44 -3.17 14.08
N TRP A 107 21.40 -2.36 14.51
CA TRP A 107 22.31 -1.64 13.63
C TRP A 107 23.73 -2.15 13.82
N LEU A 108 24.31 -2.73 12.78
CA LEU A 108 25.68 -3.21 12.78
C LEU A 108 26.63 -2.04 12.50
N GLU A 109 27.41 -1.66 13.51
CA GLU A 109 28.35 -0.54 13.44
C GLU A 109 29.77 -1.04 13.23
N THR A 110 30.28 -0.95 12.01
CA THR A 110 31.63 -1.38 11.65
C THR A 110 32.55 -0.17 11.42
N SER A 111 33.78 -0.25 11.91
CA SER A 111 34.78 0.82 11.66
C SER A 111 35.15 0.87 10.17
N GLU A 112 35.50 2.06 9.66
CA GLU A 112 35.89 2.25 8.27
C GLU A 112 37.04 1.33 7.86
N LYS A 113 38.06 1.20 8.73
CA LYS A 113 39.21 0.32 8.50
C LYS A 113 38.78 -1.15 8.36
N THR A 114 37.91 -1.61 9.26
CA THR A 114 37.41 -2.99 9.27
C THR A 114 36.52 -3.26 8.05
N LEU A 115 35.62 -2.34 7.70
CA LEU A 115 34.72 -2.48 6.56
C LEU A 115 35.51 -2.55 5.25
N ARG A 116 36.42 -1.60 5.02
CA ARG A 116 37.26 -1.61 3.81
C ARG A 116 38.16 -2.83 3.72
N LYS A 117 38.66 -3.33 4.85
CA LYS A 117 39.42 -4.60 4.87
C LYS A 117 38.52 -5.76 4.43
N ARG A 118 37.33 -5.89 5.02
CA ARG A 118 36.40 -6.98 4.69
C ARG A 118 35.97 -6.97 3.23
N LEU A 119 35.72 -5.79 2.64
CA LEU A 119 35.37 -5.70 1.22
C LEU A 119 36.51 -6.17 0.33
N ARG A 120 37.76 -5.75 0.60
CA ARG A 120 38.93 -6.25 -0.15
C ARG A 120 39.12 -7.76 0.01
N ASP A 121 39.06 -8.26 1.25
CA ASP A 121 39.22 -9.69 1.52
C ASP A 121 38.14 -10.52 0.79
N ALA A 122 36.94 -9.95 0.56
CA ALA A 122 35.86 -10.60 -0.19
C ALA A 122 36.05 -10.52 -1.72
N GLU A 123 36.63 -9.44 -2.23
CA GLU A 123 37.02 -9.30 -3.65
C GLU A 123 38.16 -10.25 -4.03
N ASP A 124 39.12 -10.49 -3.12
CA ASP A 124 40.34 -11.27 -3.37
C ASP A 124 40.12 -12.80 -3.35
N THR A 125 39.02 -13.29 -2.78
CA THR A 125 38.70 -14.73 -2.81
C THR A 125 38.26 -15.17 -4.21
N ASP A 126 39.12 -15.96 -4.86
CA ASP A 126 39.07 -16.53 -6.23
C ASP A 126 37.78 -17.34 -6.60
N ALA A 127 36.75 -17.32 -5.75
CA ALA A 127 35.46 -17.96 -5.98
C ALA A 127 34.27 -16.98 -6.08
N GLU A 128 34.36 -15.72 -5.60
CA GLU A 128 33.14 -14.92 -5.32
C GLU A 128 33.29 -13.38 -5.42
N GLY A 129 34.09 -12.85 -6.35
CA GLY A 129 34.17 -11.39 -6.61
C GLY A 129 32.83 -10.70 -7.01
N TRP A 130 31.74 -11.45 -7.15
CA TRP A 130 30.38 -10.95 -7.41
C TRP A 130 29.63 -10.50 -6.15
N VAL A 131 30.11 -10.83 -4.95
CA VAL A 131 29.40 -10.57 -3.69
C VAL A 131 29.49 -9.10 -3.25
N VAL A 132 30.53 -8.38 -3.67
CA VAL A 132 30.72 -6.95 -3.40
C VAL A 132 30.08 -6.13 -4.52
N THR A 133 29.13 -5.27 -4.16
CA THR A 133 28.41 -4.40 -5.09
C THR A 133 28.96 -2.97 -5.09
N GLU A 134 28.62 -2.18 -6.11
CA GLU A 134 28.92 -0.74 -6.14
C GLU A 134 28.33 0.01 -4.94
N GLU A 135 27.15 -0.42 -4.46
CA GLU A 135 26.52 0.13 -3.25
C GLU A 135 27.36 -0.15 -2.00
N ASP A 136 27.99 -1.32 -1.90
CA ASP A 136 28.85 -1.68 -0.76
C ASP A 136 30.10 -0.80 -0.72
N LEU A 137 30.73 -0.58 -1.88
CA LEU A 137 31.87 0.32 -2.03
C LEU A 137 31.49 1.78 -1.73
N LEU A 138 30.29 2.21 -2.15
CA LEU A 138 29.75 3.53 -1.86
C LEU A 138 29.54 3.73 -0.35
N LEU A 139 28.97 2.74 0.33
CA LEU A 139 28.69 2.77 1.77
C LEU A 139 29.95 2.68 2.63
N ALA A 140 31.07 2.19 2.08
CA ALA A 140 32.36 2.13 2.77
C ALA A 140 33.15 3.45 2.81
N LYS A 141 32.66 4.50 2.12
CA LYS A 141 33.25 5.85 2.17
C LYS A 141 32.99 6.50 3.53
N HIS A 142 33.95 7.29 4.02
CA HIS A 142 33.84 8.01 5.28
C HIS A 142 32.58 8.90 5.39
N SER A 143 32.26 9.60 4.29
CA SER A 143 31.06 10.44 4.17
C SER A 143 29.79 9.61 4.33
N SER A 144 29.70 8.44 3.69
CA SER A 144 28.57 7.53 3.77
C SER A 144 28.39 6.94 5.17
N LEU A 145 29.48 6.59 5.85
CA LEU A 145 29.42 6.14 7.25
C LEU A 145 28.86 7.23 8.18
N THR A 146 29.28 8.48 7.98
CA THR A 146 28.77 9.63 8.74
C THR A 146 27.29 9.87 8.45
N LEU A 147 26.90 9.81 7.18
CA LEU A 147 25.51 9.90 6.72
C LEU A 147 24.63 8.81 7.34
N CYS A 148 25.04 7.55 7.24
CA CYS A 148 24.39 6.39 7.86
C CYS A 148 24.09 6.66 9.35
N ARG A 149 25.07 7.13 10.13
CA ARG A 149 24.90 7.45 11.56
C ARG A 149 23.92 8.59 11.78
N ALA A 150 23.98 9.63 10.95
CA ALA A 150 23.04 10.75 11.01
C ALA A 150 21.61 10.28 10.71
N LEU A 151 21.41 9.51 9.64
CA LEU A 151 20.11 8.93 9.28
C LEU A 151 19.59 8.00 10.37
N ARG A 152 20.43 7.15 10.98
CA ARG A 152 20.06 6.31 12.14
C ARG A 152 19.56 7.13 13.31
N SER A 153 20.24 8.23 13.64
CA SER A 153 19.83 9.10 14.74
C SER A 153 18.46 9.75 14.48
N GLN A 154 18.18 10.13 13.23
CA GLN A 154 16.92 10.76 12.82
C GLN A 154 15.78 9.75 12.63
N GLY A 155 16.10 8.53 12.19
CA GLY A 155 15.19 7.43 11.92
C GLY A 155 14.91 6.51 13.12
N SER A 156 15.48 6.82 14.29
CA SER A 156 15.20 6.10 15.53
C SER A 156 13.91 6.65 16.16
N GLY A 157 12.77 6.06 15.82
CA GLY A 157 11.48 6.41 16.42
C GLY A 157 11.43 6.10 17.92
N LYS A 158 10.64 6.87 18.69
CA LYS A 158 10.49 6.67 20.15
C LYS A 158 10.05 5.25 20.52
N ASN A 159 9.20 4.65 19.69
CA ASN A 159 8.64 3.32 19.94
C ASN A 159 9.51 2.19 19.39
N LEU A 160 10.25 2.43 18.32
CA LEU A 160 11.08 1.43 17.64
C LEU A 160 12.50 2.00 17.48
N PRO A 161 13.31 2.02 18.57
CA PRO A 161 14.67 2.54 18.49
C PRO A 161 15.62 1.54 17.84
N TRP A 162 16.65 2.05 17.16
CA TRP A 162 17.77 1.22 16.70
C TRP A 162 18.65 0.81 17.88
N LYS A 163 18.96 -0.48 18.03
CA LYS A 163 19.98 -0.96 18.95
C LYS A 163 21.29 -1.18 18.22
N VAL A 164 22.33 -0.46 18.62
CA VAL A 164 23.64 -0.56 17.99
C VAL A 164 24.37 -1.79 18.51
N VAL A 165 24.88 -2.58 17.59
CA VAL A 165 25.78 -3.71 17.85
C VAL A 165 27.09 -3.37 17.16
N MET A 166 28.17 -3.31 17.93
CA MET A 166 29.48 -3.04 17.37
C MET A 166 29.92 -4.25 16.53
N GLY A 167 30.19 -4.01 15.25
CA GLY A 167 30.80 -4.93 14.31
C GLY A 167 32.26 -5.11 14.67
N GLY A 168 32.51 -5.85 15.74
CA GLY A 168 33.84 -6.31 16.11
C GLY A 168 34.48 -7.04 14.92
N ALA A 169 35.80 -6.94 14.78
CA ALA A 169 36.56 -7.63 13.74
C ALA A 169 36.30 -9.15 13.69
N GLU A 170 35.70 -9.71 14.76
CA GLU A 170 35.32 -11.11 14.91
C GLU A 170 33.81 -11.34 14.69
N THR A 171 33.49 -12.15 13.67
CA THR A 171 32.12 -12.53 13.28
C THR A 171 31.31 -13.16 14.42
N LYS A 172 31.89 -14.13 15.14
CA LYS A 172 31.18 -14.85 16.22
C LYS A 172 30.74 -13.92 17.36
N HIS A 173 31.59 -12.97 17.74
CA HIS A 173 31.29 -12.01 18.78
C HIS A 173 30.18 -11.03 18.36
N ARG A 174 30.24 -10.53 17.12
CA ARG A 174 29.18 -9.69 16.53
C ARG A 174 27.84 -10.42 16.55
N ASP A 175 27.81 -11.66 16.08
CA ASP A 175 26.57 -12.41 15.92
C ASP A 175 25.95 -12.74 17.27
N LEU A 176 26.75 -13.20 18.25
CA LEU A 176 26.27 -13.44 19.61
C LEU A 176 25.71 -12.16 20.24
N SER A 177 26.43 -11.04 20.10
CA SER A 177 25.98 -9.74 20.62
C SER A 177 24.67 -9.30 19.98
N ALA A 178 24.53 -9.44 18.66
CA ALA A 178 23.30 -9.14 17.95
C ALA A 178 22.15 -10.07 18.37
N GLY A 179 22.41 -11.37 18.50
CA GLY A 179 21.44 -12.37 18.98
C GLY A 179 20.89 -12.04 20.36
N LEU A 180 21.76 -11.68 21.30
CA LEU A 180 21.35 -11.26 22.65
C LEU A 180 20.49 -9.99 22.62
N VAL A 181 20.87 -8.99 21.82
CA VAL A 181 20.08 -7.76 21.64
C VAL A 181 18.72 -8.04 21.00
N ILE A 182 18.67 -8.92 19.99
CA ILE A 182 17.43 -9.34 19.34
C ILE A 182 16.53 -10.06 20.34
N ALA A 183 17.06 -11.04 21.08
CA ALA A 183 16.31 -11.80 22.09
C ALA A 183 15.73 -10.89 23.18
N ALA A 184 16.54 -9.94 23.69
CA ALA A 184 16.09 -8.95 24.67
C ALA A 184 14.95 -8.08 24.13
N GLN A 185 15.06 -7.60 22.89
CA GLN A 185 14.00 -6.82 22.25
C GLN A 185 12.74 -7.66 22.02
N MET A 186 12.85 -8.90 21.53
CA MET A 186 11.70 -9.80 21.34
C MET A 186 10.95 -10.05 22.65
N GLY A 187 11.68 -10.22 23.76
CA GLY A 187 11.11 -10.33 25.10
C GLY A 187 10.32 -9.08 25.54
N GLN A 188 10.75 -7.89 25.13
CA GLN A 188 10.01 -6.64 25.40
C GLN A 188 8.79 -6.49 24.50
N VAL A 189 8.91 -6.80 23.20
CA VAL A 189 7.81 -6.61 22.25
C VAL A 189 6.66 -7.58 22.50
N SER A 190 6.93 -8.82 22.92
CA SER A 190 5.89 -9.78 23.32
C SER A 190 4.98 -9.29 24.46
N ARG A 191 5.45 -8.30 25.24
CA ARG A 191 4.70 -7.69 26.35
C ARG A 191 3.99 -6.38 25.99
N ARG A 192 4.24 -5.81 24.80
CA ARG A 192 3.64 -4.55 24.38
C ARG A 192 2.20 -4.77 23.93
N ARG A 193 1.27 -3.99 24.48
CA ARG A 193 -0.08 -3.85 23.90
C ARG A 193 -0.01 -3.04 22.61
N PRO A 194 -0.87 -3.29 21.61
CA PRO A 194 -0.98 -2.45 20.43
C PRO A 194 -1.22 -1.00 20.88
N ALA A 195 -0.26 -0.13 20.57
CA ALA A 195 -0.33 1.27 20.94
C ALA A 195 -0.97 2.02 19.78
N VAL A 196 -2.18 2.54 19.99
CA VAL A 196 -2.66 3.90 19.66
C VAL A 196 -4.18 3.92 19.91
N PRO A 197 -4.69 4.67 20.91
CA PRO A 197 -6.10 5.01 20.94
C PRO A 197 -6.37 6.03 19.83
N ALA A 198 -6.82 5.56 18.68
CA ALA A 198 -7.34 6.46 17.65
C ALA A 198 -8.67 7.01 18.13
N LYS A 199 -8.73 8.32 18.40
CA LYS A 199 -9.99 8.98 18.72
C LYS A 199 -10.89 8.91 17.50
N LYS A 200 -12.18 8.60 17.72
CA LYS A 200 -13.17 8.69 16.66
C LYS A 200 -13.10 10.09 16.05
N PRO A 201 -13.11 10.20 14.73
CA PRO A 201 -12.99 11.49 14.10
C PRO A 201 -14.13 12.42 14.55
N SER A 202 -13.78 13.66 14.95
CA SER A 202 -14.75 14.71 15.29
C SER A 202 -15.17 15.49 14.04
N GLY A 203 -16.35 16.12 14.09
CA GLY A 203 -16.93 16.87 12.96
C GLY A 203 -17.73 15.99 12.00
N ARG A 204 -18.85 16.52 11.49
CA ARG A 204 -19.79 15.82 10.62
C ARG A 204 -19.83 16.47 9.24
N PRO A 205 -19.19 15.91 8.20
CA PRO A 205 -19.55 16.24 6.83
C PRO A 205 -20.98 15.71 6.61
N ARG A 206 -21.94 16.59 6.31
CA ARG A 206 -23.32 16.23 5.97
C ARG A 206 -23.68 16.81 4.62
N GLY A 207 -24.42 16.03 3.83
CA GLY A 207 -24.99 16.48 2.57
C GLY A 207 -24.03 16.41 1.38
N LEU A 208 -22.86 15.78 1.53
CA LEU A 208 -21.89 15.62 0.44
C LEU A 208 -22.44 14.70 -0.66
N LEU A 209 -23.22 13.68 -0.27
CA LEU A 209 -23.90 12.82 -1.22
C LEU A 209 -25.27 13.38 -1.65
N GLU A 210 -25.84 14.29 -0.85
CA GLU A 210 -27.08 15.00 -1.20
C GLU A 210 -26.84 16.06 -2.27
N SER A 211 -25.66 16.67 -2.34
CA SER A 211 -25.32 17.58 -3.45
C SER A 211 -25.21 16.88 -4.82
N ALA A 212 -25.08 15.54 -4.83
CA ALA A 212 -25.09 14.72 -6.05
C ALA A 212 -26.51 14.25 -6.46
N THR A 213 -27.57 14.86 -5.91
CA THR A 213 -28.99 14.56 -6.17
C THR A 213 -29.52 15.02 -7.51
N ALA A 214 -28.72 15.72 -8.33
CA ALA A 214 -29.06 15.79 -9.74
C ALA A 214 -29.19 14.34 -10.24
N HIS A 215 -30.36 13.97 -10.75
CA HIS A 215 -30.63 12.66 -11.36
C HIS A 215 -30.53 12.80 -12.88
N PRO A 216 -29.37 13.17 -13.46
CA PRO A 216 -29.24 13.36 -14.88
C PRO A 216 -29.50 12.03 -15.58
N THR A 217 -30.19 12.11 -16.70
CA THR A 217 -30.45 10.96 -17.55
C THR A 217 -29.72 11.12 -18.87
N LEU A 218 -29.36 9.99 -19.49
CA LEU A 218 -28.78 9.99 -20.82
C LEU A 218 -29.62 9.09 -21.74
N ASP A 219 -30.04 9.65 -22.86
CA ASP A 219 -30.79 8.93 -23.87
C ASP A 219 -29.91 7.85 -24.54
N LYS A 220 -30.55 6.95 -25.30
CA LYS A 220 -29.82 5.83 -25.91
C LYS A 220 -28.84 6.31 -26.99
N LYS A 221 -29.20 7.33 -27.77
CA LYS A 221 -28.37 7.84 -28.87
C LYS A 221 -27.14 8.56 -28.31
N GLY A 222 -27.34 9.49 -27.37
CA GLY A 222 -26.25 10.20 -26.71
C GLY A 222 -25.31 9.28 -25.93
N TYR A 223 -25.85 8.24 -25.29
CA TYR A 223 -25.04 7.20 -24.64
C TYR A 223 -24.12 6.48 -25.62
N SER A 224 -24.66 5.95 -26.73
CA SER A 224 -23.87 5.20 -27.71
C SER A 224 -22.76 6.05 -28.34
N GLN A 225 -23.07 7.30 -28.70
CA GLN A 225 -22.10 8.24 -29.27
C GLN A 225 -20.96 8.56 -28.30
N GLN A 226 -21.28 8.88 -27.04
CA GLN A 226 -20.27 9.21 -26.04
C GLN A 226 -19.44 7.97 -25.65
N MET A 227 -20.06 6.79 -25.58
CA MET A 227 -19.37 5.56 -25.23
C MET A 227 -18.26 5.22 -26.23
N VAL A 228 -18.55 5.26 -27.54
CA VAL A 228 -17.56 5.00 -28.59
C VAL A 228 -16.39 5.99 -28.47
N LYS A 229 -16.69 7.29 -28.40
CA LYS A 229 -15.66 8.33 -28.26
C LYS A 229 -14.77 8.14 -27.04
N LEU A 230 -15.38 7.85 -25.88
CA LEU A 230 -14.64 7.73 -24.62
C LEU A 230 -13.84 6.44 -24.52
N GLN A 231 -14.37 5.31 -25.00
CA GLN A 231 -13.62 4.06 -24.97
C GLN A 231 -12.43 4.10 -25.93
N THR A 232 -12.56 4.70 -27.12
CA THR A 232 -11.43 4.92 -28.04
C THR A 232 -10.39 5.86 -27.41
N ARG A 233 -10.83 6.96 -26.79
CA ARG A 233 -9.92 7.86 -26.06
C ARG A 233 -9.21 7.13 -24.92
N LEU A 234 -9.93 6.36 -24.12
CA LEU A 234 -9.36 5.61 -23.00
C LEU A 234 -8.31 4.61 -23.50
N GLY A 235 -8.62 3.82 -24.53
CA GLY A 235 -7.67 2.86 -25.11
C GLY A 235 -6.37 3.53 -25.60
N ARG A 236 -6.47 4.73 -26.19
CA ARG A 236 -5.29 5.53 -26.55
C ARG A 236 -4.50 5.97 -25.31
N LEU A 237 -5.19 6.54 -24.32
CA LEU A 237 -4.55 7.03 -23.09
C LEU A 237 -3.85 5.90 -22.32
N THR A 238 -4.50 4.74 -22.17
CA THR A 238 -3.90 3.57 -21.48
C THR A 238 -2.69 3.03 -22.23
N ARG A 239 -2.69 3.07 -23.58
CA ARG A 239 -1.52 2.67 -24.37
C ARG A 239 -0.35 3.64 -24.19
N ILE A 240 -0.61 4.94 -24.17
CA ILE A 240 0.42 5.95 -23.90
C ILE A 240 0.93 5.80 -22.46
N ALA A 241 0.04 5.57 -21.49
CA ALA A 241 0.41 5.32 -20.10
C ALA A 241 1.31 4.09 -19.97
N ALA A 242 0.97 2.99 -20.65
CA ALA A 242 1.80 1.78 -20.70
C ALA A 242 3.21 2.07 -21.25
N GLN A 243 3.31 2.81 -22.36
CA GLN A 243 4.59 3.20 -22.97
C GLN A 243 5.45 4.09 -22.05
N LYS A 244 4.81 4.95 -21.25
CA LYS A 244 5.49 5.83 -20.28
C LYS A 244 5.71 5.18 -18.91
N GLY A 245 5.32 3.92 -18.71
CA GLY A 245 5.36 3.27 -17.39
C GLY A 245 4.40 3.86 -16.36
N LEU A 246 3.42 4.67 -16.77
CA LEU A 246 2.45 5.32 -15.88
C LEU A 246 1.37 4.34 -15.44
N SER A 247 1.55 3.74 -14.26
CA SER A 247 0.53 2.88 -13.65
C SER A 247 -0.72 3.66 -13.25
N THR A 248 -1.86 2.97 -13.22
CA THR A 248 -3.14 3.57 -12.83
C THR A 248 -3.93 2.63 -11.93
N MET A 249 -4.54 3.17 -10.88
CA MET A 249 -5.48 2.49 -10.01
C MET A 249 -6.83 3.21 -10.02
N VAL A 250 -7.89 2.49 -10.40
CA VAL A 250 -9.27 3.01 -10.38
C VAL A 250 -10.07 2.23 -9.35
N VAL A 251 -10.58 2.92 -8.34
CA VAL A 251 -11.40 2.33 -7.26
C VAL A 251 -12.86 2.66 -7.49
N LEU A 252 -13.73 1.65 -7.45
CA LEU A 252 -15.17 1.85 -7.51
C LEU A 252 -15.83 1.41 -6.20
N GLU A 253 -16.44 2.37 -5.53
CA GLU A 253 -17.30 2.19 -4.37
C GLU A 253 -18.72 2.69 -4.66
N GLY A 254 -19.66 2.36 -3.77
CA GLY A 254 -21.05 2.79 -3.86
C GLY A 254 -22.01 1.74 -3.30
N PRO A 255 -23.28 2.11 -3.06
CA PRO A 255 -24.27 1.21 -2.46
C PRO A 255 -24.47 -0.08 -3.25
N ASP A 256 -25.05 -1.09 -2.58
CA ASP A 256 -25.48 -2.30 -3.27
C ASP A 256 -26.47 -1.93 -4.39
N ALA A 257 -26.31 -2.60 -5.53
CA ALA A 257 -26.98 -2.29 -6.79
C ALA A 257 -26.70 -0.93 -7.46
N ALA A 258 -25.70 -0.15 -7.01
CA ALA A 258 -25.29 1.11 -7.66
C ALA A 258 -24.85 0.97 -9.13
N GLY A 259 -24.35 -0.20 -9.53
CA GLY A 259 -24.00 -0.49 -10.93
C GLY A 259 -22.50 -0.56 -11.24
N LYS A 260 -21.65 -0.66 -10.22
CA LYS A 260 -20.18 -0.80 -10.31
C LYS A 260 -19.71 -1.78 -11.38
N GLY A 261 -20.09 -3.06 -11.30
CA GLY A 261 -19.70 -4.06 -12.32
C GLY A 261 -20.13 -3.72 -13.75
N GLY A 262 -21.21 -2.97 -13.93
CA GLY A 262 -21.62 -2.46 -15.23
C GLY A 262 -20.76 -1.30 -15.75
N ALA A 263 -20.23 -0.47 -14.85
CA ALA A 263 -19.26 0.57 -15.17
C ALA A 263 -17.89 -0.04 -15.49
N ILE A 264 -17.41 -0.98 -14.66
CA ILE A 264 -16.15 -1.72 -14.88
C ILE A 264 -16.15 -2.42 -16.24
N ARG A 265 -17.24 -3.11 -16.59
CA ARG A 265 -17.35 -3.76 -17.90
C ARG A 265 -17.24 -2.79 -19.08
N ARG A 266 -17.67 -1.53 -18.92
CA ARG A 266 -17.52 -0.50 -19.97
C ARG A 266 -16.13 0.13 -19.96
N LEU A 267 -15.54 0.29 -18.78
CA LEU A 267 -14.17 0.76 -18.61
C LEU A 267 -13.18 -0.17 -19.33
N CYS A 268 -13.28 -1.48 -19.08
CA CYS A 268 -12.36 -2.48 -19.62
C CYS A 268 -12.68 -2.91 -21.07
N GLY A 269 -13.80 -2.47 -21.65
CA GLY A 269 -14.35 -3.08 -22.87
C GLY A 269 -13.54 -2.93 -24.15
N LEU A 270 -12.68 -1.90 -24.25
CA LEU A 270 -11.75 -1.68 -25.38
C LEU A 270 -10.28 -1.62 -24.94
N LEU A 271 -9.98 -2.10 -23.72
CA LEU A 271 -8.61 -2.17 -23.23
C LEU A 271 -8.00 -3.51 -23.60
N ASP A 272 -6.69 -3.51 -23.89
CA ASP A 272 -5.93 -4.73 -24.04
C ASP A 272 -5.91 -5.50 -22.72
N ALA A 273 -6.32 -6.78 -22.75
CA ALA A 273 -6.39 -7.63 -21.57
C ALA A 273 -5.03 -7.86 -20.91
N ALA A 274 -3.92 -7.68 -21.64
CA ALA A 274 -2.58 -7.76 -21.08
C ALA A 274 -2.23 -6.57 -20.17
N HIS A 275 -2.93 -5.44 -20.31
CA HIS A 275 -2.58 -4.17 -19.67
C HIS A 275 -3.51 -3.77 -18.52
N TYR A 276 -4.50 -4.59 -18.15
CA TYR A 276 -5.32 -4.32 -16.98
C TYR A 276 -5.66 -5.57 -16.15
N GLN A 277 -5.94 -5.36 -14.87
CA GLN A 277 -6.46 -6.37 -13.98
C GLN A 277 -7.64 -5.82 -13.18
N VAL A 278 -8.70 -6.63 -13.04
CA VAL A 278 -9.87 -6.30 -12.22
C VAL A 278 -9.83 -7.12 -10.95
N PHE A 279 -9.86 -6.44 -9.79
CA PHE A 279 -9.85 -7.04 -8.47
C PHE A 279 -11.20 -6.85 -7.77
N PRO A 280 -12.08 -7.86 -7.78
CA PRO A 280 -13.19 -7.90 -6.83
C PRO A 280 -12.63 -8.16 -5.43
N ILE A 281 -13.03 -7.36 -4.44
CA ILE A 281 -12.53 -7.48 -3.06
C ILE A 281 -13.60 -8.13 -2.17
N PRO A 282 -13.49 -9.44 -1.87
CA PRO A 282 -14.36 -10.12 -0.93
C PRO A 282 -13.86 -9.98 0.52
N ALA A 283 -14.54 -10.69 1.44
CA ALA A 283 -14.06 -10.90 2.79
C ALA A 283 -12.61 -11.43 2.79
N PRO A 284 -11.75 -11.02 3.75
CA PRO A 284 -10.36 -11.45 3.79
C PRO A 284 -10.23 -12.94 4.10
N THR A 285 -9.31 -13.59 3.39
CA THR A 285 -8.91 -14.98 3.63
C THR A 285 -8.19 -15.11 4.97
N PRO A 286 -8.03 -16.33 5.52
CA PRO A 286 -7.25 -16.54 6.74
C PRO A 286 -5.83 -15.99 6.63
N GLU A 287 -5.22 -16.11 5.45
CA GLU A 287 -3.89 -15.59 5.18
C GLU A 287 -3.83 -14.06 5.26
N GLU A 288 -4.82 -13.37 4.68
CA GLU A 288 -4.88 -11.92 4.70
C GLU A 288 -5.19 -11.39 6.11
N LYS A 289 -6.03 -12.09 6.89
CA LYS A 289 -6.31 -11.76 8.31
C LYS A 289 -5.09 -11.95 9.22
N ALA A 290 -4.16 -12.80 8.80
CA ALA A 290 -2.92 -13.05 9.53
C ALA A 290 -1.90 -11.94 9.33
N ARG A 291 -2.14 -10.94 8.47
CA ARG A 291 -1.24 -9.81 8.22
C ARG A 291 -1.93 -8.47 8.44
N HIS A 292 -1.17 -7.40 8.27
CA HIS A 292 -1.71 -6.04 8.29
C HIS A 292 -2.80 -5.86 7.25
N TYR A 293 -3.87 -5.11 7.59
CA TYR A 293 -5.03 -4.92 6.72
C TYR A 293 -4.65 -4.50 5.29
N LEU A 294 -3.78 -3.50 5.17
CA LEU A 294 -3.33 -2.97 3.87
C LEU A 294 -2.47 -3.94 3.04
N TRP A 295 -1.91 -5.00 3.64
CA TRP A 295 -1.06 -5.98 2.94
C TRP A 295 -1.73 -6.55 1.69
N ARG A 296 -3.02 -6.91 1.81
CA ARG A 296 -3.77 -7.50 0.72
C ARG A 296 -4.02 -6.57 -0.47
N PHE A 297 -3.83 -5.26 -0.29
CA PHE A 297 -3.97 -4.26 -1.35
C PHE A 297 -2.61 -3.87 -1.92
N TRP A 298 -1.56 -3.83 -1.09
CA TRP A 298 -0.18 -3.69 -1.55
C TRP A 298 0.22 -4.80 -2.55
N ASN A 299 -0.25 -6.03 -2.35
CA ASN A 299 -0.04 -7.15 -3.28
C ASN A 299 -0.82 -7.03 -4.60
N LYS A 300 -1.66 -6.00 -4.75
CA LYS A 300 -2.46 -5.74 -5.94
C LYS A 300 -2.05 -4.43 -6.61
N VAL A 301 -0.93 -3.83 -6.19
CA VAL A 301 -0.37 -2.64 -6.83
C VAL A 301 0.15 -3.04 -8.22
N PRO A 302 -0.34 -2.41 -9.29
CA PRO A 302 0.02 -2.78 -10.65
C PRO A 302 1.50 -2.52 -10.93
N ALA A 303 2.08 -3.30 -11.85
CA ALA A 303 3.38 -3.00 -12.43
C ALA A 303 3.35 -1.64 -13.18
N PRO A 304 4.51 -1.03 -13.48
CA PRO A 304 4.62 0.16 -14.33
C PRO A 304 3.78 0.03 -15.60
N GLY A 305 3.00 1.08 -15.89
CA GLY A 305 2.17 1.16 -17.10
C GLY A 305 0.88 0.33 -17.10
N HIS A 306 0.62 -0.46 -16.06
CA HIS A 306 -0.59 -1.30 -15.97
C HIS A 306 -1.73 -0.61 -15.22
N LEU A 307 -2.96 -0.98 -15.56
CA LEU A 307 -4.20 -0.51 -14.93
C LEU A 307 -4.77 -1.56 -13.96
N ALA A 308 -4.94 -1.20 -12.69
CA ALA A 308 -5.70 -2.00 -11.74
C ALA A 308 -7.07 -1.37 -11.47
N VAL A 309 -8.14 -2.16 -11.55
CA VAL A 309 -9.52 -1.72 -11.28
C VAL A 309 -10.06 -2.48 -10.07
N PHE A 310 -10.43 -1.77 -9.02
CA PHE A 310 -10.94 -2.35 -7.77
C PHE A 310 -12.47 -2.26 -7.73
N ASP A 311 -13.16 -3.42 -7.65
CA ASP A 311 -14.59 -3.51 -7.31
C ASP A 311 -14.71 -3.76 -5.80
N ARG A 312 -14.99 -2.68 -5.06
CA ARG A 312 -14.67 -2.53 -3.63
C ARG A 312 -13.16 -2.52 -3.36
N SER A 313 -12.74 -2.06 -2.19
CA SER A 313 -11.32 -1.75 -1.92
C SER A 313 -10.97 -1.74 -0.44
N TRP A 314 -9.82 -1.12 -0.09
CA TRP A 314 -9.38 -0.81 1.27
C TRP A 314 -10.37 0.06 2.05
N PHE A 315 -11.29 0.74 1.36
CA PHE A 315 -12.37 1.47 2.02
C PHE A 315 -13.35 0.58 2.79
N GLY A 316 -13.34 -0.74 2.56
CA GLY A 316 -14.12 -1.71 3.35
C GLY A 316 -13.97 -1.52 4.87
N ARG A 317 -12.77 -1.17 5.35
CA ARG A 317 -12.44 -0.91 6.76
C ARG A 317 -13.28 0.20 7.39
N VAL A 318 -13.48 1.29 6.66
CA VAL A 318 -14.22 2.48 7.11
C VAL A 318 -15.69 2.48 6.67
N MET A 319 -16.07 1.49 5.85
CA MET A 319 -17.40 1.27 5.32
C MET A 319 -18.07 0.06 5.98
N VAL A 320 -18.14 -1.08 5.28
CA VAL A 320 -18.88 -2.27 5.75
C VAL A 320 -18.37 -2.78 7.09
N GLU A 321 -17.05 -2.77 7.33
CA GLU A 321 -16.50 -3.27 8.58
C GLU A 321 -16.82 -2.36 9.78
N ARG A 322 -16.92 -1.05 9.54
CA ARG A 322 -17.39 -0.07 10.53
C ARG A 322 -18.88 -0.24 10.84
N VAL A 323 -19.72 -0.42 9.81
CA VAL A 323 -21.19 -0.50 9.95
C VAL A 323 -21.66 -1.85 10.52
N GLU A 324 -20.95 -2.93 10.20
CA GLU A 324 -21.24 -4.27 10.71
C GLU A 324 -20.48 -4.61 11.99
N GLY A 325 -19.49 -3.80 12.40
CA GLY A 325 -18.69 -4.04 13.60
C GLY A 325 -17.63 -5.14 13.44
N PHE A 326 -17.18 -5.40 12.20
CA PHE A 326 -16.08 -6.35 11.93
C PHE A 326 -14.70 -5.77 12.28
N ALA A 327 -14.59 -4.45 12.34
CA ALA A 327 -13.42 -3.73 12.83
C ALA A 327 -13.73 -3.05 14.16
N LYS A 328 -12.78 -3.10 15.10
CA LYS A 328 -12.87 -2.34 16.35
C LYS A 328 -12.84 -0.84 16.08
N ASP A 329 -13.36 -0.06 17.01
CA ASP A 329 -13.42 1.40 16.87
C ASP A 329 -12.06 2.05 16.60
N ALA A 330 -11.02 1.60 17.30
CA ALA A 330 -9.67 2.10 17.08
C ALA A 330 -9.08 1.69 15.73
N GLU A 331 -9.51 0.57 15.14
CA GLU A 331 -9.01 0.06 13.86
C GLU A 331 -9.58 0.86 12.69
N TRP A 332 -10.89 1.08 12.63
CA TRP A 332 -11.46 1.89 11.55
C TRP A 332 -11.19 3.39 11.73
N ALA A 333 -11.06 3.89 12.96
CA ALA A 333 -10.78 5.30 13.19
C ALA A 333 -9.38 5.71 12.70
N ARG A 334 -8.36 4.86 12.90
CA ARG A 334 -7.01 5.13 12.37
C ARG A 334 -6.91 4.93 10.86
N ALA A 335 -7.71 4.03 10.29
CA ALA A 335 -7.64 3.63 8.89
C ALA A 335 -7.70 4.79 7.89
N TYR A 336 -8.38 5.91 8.22
CA TYR A 336 -8.37 7.10 7.35
C TYR A 336 -6.95 7.63 7.09
N ALA A 337 -6.12 7.72 8.14
CA ALA A 337 -4.74 8.16 7.99
C ALA A 337 -3.91 7.11 7.23
N GLU A 338 -4.09 5.82 7.56
CA GLU A 338 -3.38 4.72 6.89
C GLU A 338 -3.70 4.66 5.38
N ILE A 339 -4.96 4.92 5.01
CA ILE A 339 -5.42 4.98 3.62
C ILE A 339 -4.80 6.17 2.90
N ASN A 340 -4.82 7.36 3.50
CA ASN A 340 -4.22 8.55 2.89
C ASN A 340 -2.71 8.37 2.70
N ASP A 341 -2.03 7.76 3.67
CA ASP A 341 -0.60 7.45 3.55
C ASP A 341 -0.34 6.41 2.47
N PHE A 342 -1.16 5.35 2.37
CA PHE A 342 -1.09 4.36 1.29
C PHE A 342 -1.24 5.02 -0.09
N GLU A 343 -2.27 5.83 -0.28
CA GLU A 343 -2.54 6.52 -1.55
C GLU A 343 -1.46 7.54 -1.90
N ALA A 344 -0.91 8.25 -0.89
CA ALA A 344 0.23 9.13 -1.09
C ALA A 344 1.47 8.38 -1.57
N ARG A 345 1.78 7.20 -1.01
CA ARG A 345 2.92 6.37 -1.47
C ARG A 345 2.78 5.92 -2.91
N LEU A 346 1.55 5.62 -3.34
CA LEU A 346 1.28 5.28 -4.74
C LEU A 346 1.50 6.50 -5.65
N ALA A 347 0.93 7.65 -5.27
CA ALA A 347 1.06 8.87 -6.05
C ALA A 347 2.50 9.41 -6.14
N GLU A 348 3.34 9.14 -5.15
CA GLU A 348 4.77 9.50 -5.15
C GLU A 348 5.57 8.87 -6.30
N THR A 349 5.17 7.69 -6.81
CA THR A 349 5.77 7.10 -8.02
C THR A 349 5.18 7.68 -9.30
N GLY A 350 4.30 8.66 -9.17
CA GLY A 350 3.54 9.27 -10.23
C GLY A 350 2.28 8.50 -10.67
N MET A 351 1.95 7.39 -10.01
CA MET A 351 0.76 6.59 -10.28
C MET A 351 -0.52 7.45 -10.23
N VAL A 352 -1.43 7.22 -11.17
CA VAL A 352 -2.78 7.81 -11.11
C VAL A 352 -3.63 7.00 -10.15
N VAL A 353 -4.11 7.60 -9.07
CA VAL A 353 -5.07 6.98 -8.14
C VAL A 353 -6.39 7.73 -8.22
N LEU A 354 -7.43 7.10 -8.78
CA LEU A 354 -8.75 7.71 -8.94
C LEU A 354 -9.82 6.89 -8.21
N LYS A 355 -10.61 7.56 -7.37
CA LYS A 355 -11.68 6.92 -6.59
C LYS A 355 -13.04 7.41 -7.06
N LEU A 356 -13.95 6.48 -7.30
CA LEU A 356 -15.29 6.75 -7.82
C LEU A 356 -16.33 6.25 -6.81
N TRP A 357 -17.23 7.13 -6.39
CA TRP A 357 -18.41 6.75 -5.63
C TRP A 357 -19.64 6.82 -6.53
N ILE A 358 -20.22 5.67 -6.91
CA ILE A 358 -21.47 5.65 -7.66
C ILE A 358 -22.63 5.81 -6.69
N ASN A 359 -23.19 7.01 -6.63
CA ASN A 359 -24.27 7.38 -5.74
C ASN A 359 -25.63 7.00 -6.33
N ILE A 360 -26.50 6.33 -5.57
CA ILE A 360 -27.89 6.09 -5.99
C ILE A 360 -28.86 6.48 -4.89
N SER A 361 -30.08 6.86 -5.25
CA SER A 361 -31.15 7.11 -4.28
C SER A 361 -31.57 5.82 -3.57
N LYS A 362 -32.14 5.98 -2.38
CA LYS A 362 -32.69 4.87 -1.60
C LYS A 362 -33.84 4.21 -2.37
N GLU A 363 -34.61 4.99 -3.12
CA GLU A 363 -35.75 4.57 -3.93
C GLU A 363 -35.25 3.78 -5.16
N GLU A 364 -34.25 4.30 -5.86
CA GLU A 364 -33.64 3.61 -7.01
C GLU A 364 -33.02 2.27 -6.61
N GLN A 365 -32.38 2.19 -5.44
CA GLN A 365 -31.86 0.94 -4.93
C GLN A 365 -32.97 -0.12 -4.81
N LEU A 366 -34.10 0.24 -4.21
CA LEU A 366 -35.23 -0.68 -4.03
C LEU A 366 -35.82 -1.11 -5.37
N ARG A 367 -36.00 -0.16 -6.28
CA ARG A 367 -36.44 -0.46 -7.65
C ARG A 367 -35.52 -1.46 -8.34
N ARG A 368 -34.20 -1.32 -8.15
CA ARG A 368 -33.21 -2.26 -8.69
C ARG A 368 -33.22 -3.62 -8.00
N PHE A 369 -33.56 -3.69 -6.71
CA PHE A 369 -33.71 -4.97 -6.00
C PHE A 369 -34.88 -5.76 -6.59
N HIS A 370 -36.06 -5.15 -6.67
CA HIS A 370 -37.23 -5.77 -7.28
C HIS A 370 -36.99 -6.20 -8.73
N ALA A 371 -36.35 -5.33 -9.54
CA ALA A 371 -36.00 -5.67 -10.92
C ALA A 371 -35.01 -6.85 -11.05
N ARG A 372 -34.19 -7.13 -10.03
CA ARG A 372 -33.28 -8.29 -10.01
C ARG A 372 -34.00 -9.57 -9.60
N GLU A 373 -34.94 -9.50 -8.66
CA GLU A 373 -35.72 -10.65 -8.19
C GLU A 373 -36.57 -11.28 -9.30
N ILE A 374 -37.20 -10.43 -10.11
CA ILE A 374 -38.05 -10.87 -11.23
C ILE A 374 -37.24 -11.33 -12.45
N SER A 375 -35.94 -11.01 -12.52
CA SER A 375 -35.10 -11.29 -13.69
C SER A 375 -34.38 -12.64 -13.55
N PRO A 376 -34.65 -13.63 -14.42
CA PRO A 376 -34.09 -14.99 -14.28
C PRO A 376 -32.55 -15.02 -14.20
N HIS A 377 -31.89 -14.20 -15.01
CA HIS A 377 -30.43 -14.13 -15.09
C HIS A 377 -29.78 -13.17 -14.07
N LYS A 378 -30.55 -12.51 -13.19
CA LYS A 378 -30.03 -11.60 -12.15
C LYS A 378 -30.48 -11.97 -10.74
N ARG A 379 -31.44 -12.88 -10.59
CA ARG A 379 -31.95 -13.32 -9.29
C ARG A 379 -30.83 -13.82 -8.37
N HIS A 380 -29.82 -14.50 -8.92
CA HIS A 380 -28.64 -14.95 -8.17
C HIS A 380 -27.82 -13.81 -7.52
N LYS A 381 -28.03 -12.55 -7.94
CA LYS A 381 -27.34 -11.37 -7.38
C LYS A 381 -28.05 -10.81 -6.15
N MET A 382 -29.13 -11.42 -5.68
CA MET A 382 -29.89 -10.98 -4.52
C MET A 382 -29.82 -12.02 -3.41
N THR A 383 -29.57 -11.53 -2.22
CA THR A 383 -29.42 -12.30 -0.99
C THR A 383 -30.22 -11.64 0.12
N LYS A 384 -30.48 -12.38 1.21
CA LYS A 384 -31.10 -11.81 2.42
C LYS A 384 -30.23 -10.70 3.04
N GLU A 385 -28.92 -10.75 2.81
CA GLU A 385 -27.95 -9.78 3.29
C GLU A 385 -28.13 -8.40 2.63
N ASP A 386 -28.49 -8.34 1.35
CA ASP A 386 -28.73 -7.06 0.65
C ASP A 386 -29.85 -6.23 1.32
N TYR A 387 -30.95 -6.89 1.73
CA TYR A 387 -32.04 -6.24 2.44
C TYR A 387 -31.67 -5.86 3.88
N ARG A 388 -30.83 -6.65 4.56
CA ARG A 388 -30.30 -6.30 5.88
C ARG A 388 -29.42 -5.05 5.79
N ASN A 389 -28.54 -4.98 4.80
CA ASN A 389 -27.66 -3.82 4.57
C ASN A 389 -28.49 -2.56 4.27
N ARG A 390 -29.56 -2.69 3.48
CA ARG A 390 -30.50 -1.59 3.21
C ARG A 390 -31.17 -1.02 4.47
N LYS A 391 -31.49 -1.85 5.47
CA LYS A 391 -32.03 -1.35 6.76
C LYS A 391 -31.03 -0.42 7.48
N LYS A 392 -29.74 -0.55 7.19
CA LYS A 392 -28.67 0.32 7.70
C LYS A 392 -28.30 1.45 6.72
N TRP A 393 -29.22 1.89 5.85
CA TRP A 393 -28.96 2.92 4.83
C TRP A 393 -28.28 4.16 5.41
N ASP A 394 -28.85 4.78 6.44
CA ASP A 394 -28.33 6.03 6.99
C ASP A 394 -26.94 5.85 7.62
N ALA A 395 -26.65 4.67 8.19
CA ALA A 395 -25.32 4.37 8.70
C ALA A 395 -24.29 4.21 7.58
N ASN A 396 -24.68 3.60 6.46
CA ASN A 396 -23.83 3.49 5.27
C ASN A 396 -23.60 4.84 4.59
N VAL A 397 -24.63 5.70 4.49
CA VAL A 397 -24.49 7.07 3.97
C VAL A 397 -23.50 7.86 4.84
N ARG A 398 -23.65 7.81 6.17
CA ARG A 398 -22.71 8.46 7.09
C ARG A 398 -21.28 7.95 6.93
N ALA A 399 -21.10 6.64 6.81
CA ALA A 399 -19.78 6.05 6.60
C ALA A 399 -19.16 6.52 5.27
N ALA A 400 -19.96 6.61 4.20
CA ALA A 400 -19.52 7.09 2.89
C ALA A 400 -19.13 8.57 2.91
N GLU A 401 -19.92 9.43 3.56
CA GLU A 401 -19.60 10.85 3.69
C GLU A 401 -18.33 11.08 4.51
N ASP A 402 -18.16 10.37 5.63
CA ASP A 402 -16.92 10.40 6.41
C ASP A 402 -15.72 9.91 5.60
N MET A 403 -15.90 8.83 4.83
CA MET A 403 -14.88 8.28 3.94
C MET A 403 -14.41 9.31 2.92
N ILE A 404 -15.34 9.88 2.16
CA ILE A 404 -14.98 10.85 1.12
C ILE A 404 -14.34 12.08 1.76
N ALA A 405 -14.97 12.69 2.76
CA ALA A 405 -14.46 13.93 3.35
C ALA A 405 -13.07 13.79 4.01
N ARG A 406 -12.70 12.59 4.46
CA ARG A 406 -11.43 12.36 5.17
C ARG A 406 -10.34 11.78 4.29
N THR A 407 -10.70 11.33 3.08
CA THR A 407 -9.75 10.71 2.15
C THR A 407 -9.77 11.35 0.77
N ASP A 408 -10.55 12.40 0.53
CA ASP A 408 -10.42 13.22 -0.67
C ASP A 408 -9.16 14.08 -0.56
N THR A 409 -8.09 13.65 -1.25
CA THR A 409 -6.80 14.33 -1.24
C THR A 409 -6.44 14.80 -2.65
N PRO A 410 -5.60 15.84 -2.81
CA PRO A 410 -5.21 16.32 -4.14
C PRO A 410 -4.55 15.28 -5.04
N HIS A 411 -3.85 14.31 -4.45
CA HIS A 411 -3.14 13.25 -5.17
C HIS A 411 -3.97 11.98 -5.38
N ALA A 412 -5.10 11.83 -4.67
CA ALA A 412 -6.05 10.75 -4.84
C ALA A 412 -7.47 11.29 -4.63
N PRO A 413 -8.07 11.94 -5.64
CA PRO A 413 -9.38 12.56 -5.47
C PRO A 413 -10.53 11.55 -5.54
N TRP A 414 -11.63 11.89 -4.88
CA TRP A 414 -12.93 11.26 -5.03
C TRP A 414 -13.76 11.95 -6.11
N VAL A 415 -14.41 11.16 -6.96
CA VAL A 415 -15.44 11.64 -7.88
C VAL A 415 -16.75 10.95 -7.53
N VAL A 416 -17.72 11.75 -7.09
CA VAL A 416 -19.09 11.30 -6.85
C VAL A 416 -19.84 11.30 -8.19
N VAL A 417 -20.34 10.13 -8.59
CA VAL A 417 -21.04 9.91 -9.85
C VAL A 417 -22.51 9.64 -9.58
N SER A 418 -23.41 10.46 -10.14
CA SER A 418 -24.85 10.18 -10.12
C SER A 418 -25.16 8.87 -10.85
N GLY A 419 -25.70 7.91 -10.11
CA GLY A 419 -25.81 6.51 -10.50
C GLY A 419 -27.20 6.06 -10.91
N ASP A 420 -28.23 6.89 -10.72
CA ASP A 420 -29.63 6.50 -10.90
C ASP A 420 -29.93 6.12 -12.36
N ASP A 421 -29.43 6.92 -13.32
CA ASP A 421 -29.34 6.50 -14.71
C ASP A 421 -28.01 5.79 -14.99
N LYS A 422 -28.09 4.50 -15.35
CA LYS A 422 -26.90 3.67 -15.63
C LYS A 422 -26.12 4.15 -16.85
N ARG A 423 -26.77 4.77 -17.83
CA ARG A 423 -26.09 5.22 -19.06
C ARG A 423 -25.22 6.42 -18.74
N TYR A 424 -25.78 7.41 -18.03
CA TYR A 424 -25.05 8.54 -17.50
C TYR A 424 -23.87 8.08 -16.63
N ALA A 425 -24.11 7.23 -15.63
CA ALA A 425 -23.08 6.80 -14.69
C ALA A 425 -21.85 6.17 -15.36
N ARG A 426 -22.07 5.34 -16.40
CA ARG A 426 -20.99 4.71 -17.18
C ARG A 426 -20.18 5.75 -17.97
N VAL A 427 -20.86 6.70 -18.60
CA VAL A 427 -20.22 7.78 -19.37
C VAL A 427 -19.44 8.69 -18.43
N ALA A 428 -20.00 9.07 -17.28
CA ALA A 428 -19.33 9.88 -16.27
C ALA A 428 -18.09 9.19 -15.70
N THR A 429 -18.18 7.88 -15.42
CA THR A 429 -17.03 7.05 -14.99
C THR A 429 -15.90 7.10 -16.02
N LEU A 430 -16.19 6.85 -17.30
CA LEU A 430 -15.20 6.90 -18.37
C LEU A 430 -14.60 8.30 -18.55
N LYS A 431 -15.42 9.36 -18.45
CA LYS A 431 -14.94 10.75 -18.50
C LYS A 431 -13.95 11.04 -17.37
N ALA A 432 -14.27 10.63 -16.14
CA ALA A 432 -13.42 10.83 -14.97
C ALA A 432 -12.06 10.13 -15.15
N VAL A 433 -12.06 8.87 -15.59
CA VAL A 433 -10.81 8.13 -15.83
C VAL A 433 -9.99 8.75 -16.97
N CYS A 434 -10.63 9.07 -18.11
CA CYS A 434 -9.94 9.74 -19.21
C CYS A 434 -9.34 11.09 -18.80
N ARG A 435 -10.04 11.86 -17.96
CA ARG A 435 -9.53 13.13 -17.44
C ARG A 435 -8.32 12.91 -16.54
N ALA A 436 -8.42 12.04 -15.55
CA ALA A 436 -7.32 11.76 -14.63
C ALA A 436 -6.05 11.26 -15.35
N LEU A 437 -6.21 10.42 -16.38
CA LEU A 437 -5.10 10.00 -17.23
C LEU A 437 -4.54 11.14 -18.09
N SER A 438 -5.40 11.95 -18.72
CA SER A 438 -4.95 13.09 -19.52
C SER A 438 -4.18 14.10 -18.67
N ASP A 439 -4.73 14.51 -17.53
CA ASP A 439 -4.13 15.51 -16.62
C ASP A 439 -2.74 15.08 -16.11
N ARG A 440 -2.44 13.77 -16.11
CA ARG A 440 -1.14 13.22 -15.70
C ARG A 440 -0.16 12.98 -16.85
N LEU A 441 -0.68 12.77 -18.05
CA LEU A 441 0.11 12.44 -19.25
C LEU A 441 0.55 13.66 -20.04
N ASP A 442 -0.20 14.75 -19.93
CA ASP A 442 0.16 16.11 -20.34
C ASP A 442 1.28 16.65 -19.43
#